data_AF-A0A914JJG1-F1
#
_entry.id   AF-A0A914JJG1-F1
#
_cell.length_a   1.000
_cell.length_b   1.000
_cell.length_c   1.000
_cell.angle_alpha   90.00
_cell.angle_beta   90.00
_cell.angle_gamma   90.00
#
_symmetry.space_group_name_H-M   'P 1'
#
loop_
_entity.id
_entity.type
_entity.pdbx_description
1 polymer ?
#
loop_
_entity_poly.entity_id
_entity_poly.type
_entity_poly.pdbx_seq_one_letter_code
_entity_poly.pdbx_strand_id
1 'polypeptide(L)'
;MATLSGAAALKPLIVELQKADTCGDYDRALKTANKIIRSYPKEGFAYKAKLVALIQLGQFDEAAEFISETPVAKIGNVAFENAYINYRKNNNEKALELLEKADQSDPAITELRAQIFYRMEKFNEAREVLTNILKSSTDDDDTLRRANLIAVECQLEANNVPVEPEKDLSGFEQMYNVACHLIEREKYPEALKLLDKALNTCKETMTADGVSEEDIDEELAVILV
;
A
#
# COMPACT_ATOMS: atom_id res chain seq x y z
N MET A 1 -29.89 -22.28 27.48
CA MET A 1 -28.72 -23.19 27.38
C MET A 1 -28.16 -23.17 25.95
N ALA A 2 -27.38 -22.13 25.59
CA ALA A 2 -26.77 -22.02 24.26
C ALA A 2 -25.31 -21.51 24.29
N THR A 3 -24.62 -21.64 25.43
CA THR A 3 -23.55 -20.68 25.77
C THR A 3 -22.18 -21.27 26.11
N LEU A 4 -21.93 -22.57 25.88
CA LEU A 4 -20.58 -23.16 26.03
C LEU A 4 -20.09 -23.88 24.76
N SER A 5 -20.98 -24.57 24.04
CA SER A 5 -20.61 -25.31 22.80
C SER A 5 -20.28 -24.39 21.63
N GLY A 6 -20.92 -23.22 21.52
CA GLY A 6 -20.68 -22.28 20.40
C GLY A 6 -19.31 -21.62 20.49
N ALA A 7 -18.92 -21.14 21.67
CA ALA A 7 -17.62 -20.50 21.89
C ALA A 7 -16.44 -21.48 21.69
N ALA A 8 -16.60 -22.74 22.10
CA ALA A 8 -15.59 -23.78 21.92
C ALA A 8 -15.28 -24.06 20.43
N ALA A 9 -16.28 -23.95 19.55
CA ALA A 9 -16.12 -24.17 18.11
C ALA A 9 -15.68 -22.91 17.32
N LEU A 10 -15.77 -21.72 17.92
CA LEU A 10 -15.30 -20.47 17.28
C LEU A 10 -13.77 -20.34 17.35
N LYS A 11 -13.15 -20.70 18.47
CA LYS A 11 -11.71 -20.54 18.69
C LYS A 11 -10.84 -21.19 17.60
N PRO A 12 -11.10 -22.45 17.16
CA PRO A 12 -10.35 -23.05 16.06
C PRO A 12 -10.47 -22.28 14.74
N LEU A 13 -11.63 -21.70 14.46
CA LEU A 13 -11.85 -20.90 13.24
C LEU A 13 -11.09 -19.57 13.28
N ILE A 14 -10.98 -18.94 14.46
CA ILE A 14 -10.16 -17.74 14.63
C ILE A 14 -8.70 -18.04 14.35
N VAL A 15 -8.17 -19.14 14.93
CA VAL A 15 -6.78 -19.56 14.72
C VAL A 15 -6.53 -19.88 13.24
N GLU A 16 -7.46 -20.56 12.59
CA GLU A 16 -7.38 -20.85 11.16
C GLU A 16 -7.37 -19.57 10.31
N LEU A 17 -8.24 -18.61 10.63
CA LEU A 17 -8.31 -17.33 9.94
C LEU A 17 -7.01 -16.54 10.09
N GLN A 18 -6.48 -16.44 11.31
CA GLN A 18 -5.21 -15.76 11.59
C GLN A 18 -4.05 -16.42 10.85
N LYS A 19 -3.99 -17.75 10.84
CA LYS A 19 -2.95 -18.47 10.11
C LYS A 19 -3.05 -18.22 8.60
N ALA A 20 -4.26 -18.25 8.05
CA ALA A 20 -4.48 -17.98 6.63
C ALA A 20 -4.03 -16.56 6.26
N ASP A 21 -4.36 -15.57 7.09
CA ASP A 21 -3.96 -14.18 6.92
C ASP A 21 -2.43 -14.00 6.99
N THR A 22 -1.77 -14.56 8.01
CA THR A 22 -0.29 -14.49 8.16
C THR A 22 0.45 -15.20 7.03
N CYS A 23 -0.12 -16.25 6.45
CA CYS A 23 0.49 -16.96 5.32
C CYS A 23 0.10 -16.40 3.95
N GLY A 24 -0.71 -15.34 3.87
CA GLY A 24 -1.23 -14.81 2.60
C GLY A 24 -2.18 -15.75 1.85
N ASP A 25 -2.73 -16.78 2.50
CA ASP A 25 -3.71 -17.71 1.93
C ASP A 25 -5.12 -17.10 2.00
N TYR A 26 -5.34 -16.08 1.16
CA TYR A 26 -6.59 -15.30 1.18
C TYR A 26 -7.81 -16.09 0.72
N ASP A 27 -7.64 -17.14 -0.10
CA ASP A 27 -8.69 -18.10 -0.42
C ASP A 27 -9.22 -18.81 0.83
N ARG A 28 -8.30 -19.29 1.67
CA ARG A 28 -8.65 -19.93 2.95
C ARG A 28 -9.19 -18.93 3.96
N ALA A 29 -8.63 -17.72 4.00
CA ALA A 29 -9.14 -16.65 4.84
C ALA A 29 -10.60 -16.34 4.50
N LEU A 30 -10.93 -16.20 3.20
CA LEU A 30 -12.28 -15.96 2.70
C LEU A 30 -13.25 -17.09 3.07
N LYS A 31 -12.84 -18.36 2.88
CA LYS A 31 -13.66 -19.53 3.24
C LYS A 31 -13.94 -19.58 4.74
N THR A 32 -12.92 -19.34 5.57
CA THR A 32 -13.02 -19.37 7.03
C THR A 32 -13.88 -18.21 7.54
N ALA A 33 -13.67 -17.00 7.01
CA ALA A 33 -14.47 -15.82 7.35
C ALA A 33 -15.97 -16.04 7.02
N ASN A 34 -16.29 -16.59 5.84
CA ASN A 34 -17.66 -16.93 5.48
C ASN A 34 -18.28 -17.97 6.46
N LYS A 35 -17.50 -18.96 6.92
CA LYS A 35 -17.96 -19.95 7.91
C LYS A 35 -18.25 -19.30 9.27
N ILE A 36 -17.39 -18.37 9.72
CA ILE A 36 -17.60 -17.61 10.95
C ILE A 36 -18.84 -16.72 10.81
N ILE A 37 -19.01 -15.97 9.73
CA ILE A 37 -20.19 -15.12 9.50
C ILE A 37 -21.49 -15.93 9.55
N ARG A 38 -21.53 -17.13 8.95
CA ARG A 38 -22.71 -18.00 8.95
C ARG A 38 -23.04 -18.55 10.33
N SER A 39 -22.02 -18.93 11.10
CA SER A 39 -22.19 -19.62 12.39
C SER A 39 -22.25 -18.66 13.58
N TYR A 40 -21.61 -17.50 13.45
CA TYR A 40 -21.40 -16.49 14.48
C TYR A 40 -21.57 -15.08 13.88
N PRO A 41 -22.78 -14.70 13.43
CA PRO A 41 -23.00 -13.48 12.65
C PRO A 41 -22.77 -12.17 13.41
N LYS A 42 -22.49 -12.23 14.72
CA LYS A 42 -22.16 -11.09 15.58
C LYS A 42 -20.66 -10.76 15.61
N GLU A 43 -19.83 -11.65 15.08
CA GLU A 43 -18.37 -11.48 15.07
C GLU A 43 -17.94 -10.53 13.95
N GLY A 44 -17.88 -9.23 14.26
CA GLY A 44 -17.59 -8.17 13.28
C GLY A 44 -16.24 -8.34 12.58
N PHE A 45 -15.22 -8.86 13.28
CA PHE A 45 -13.89 -9.11 12.70
C PHE A 45 -13.95 -10.04 11.48
N ALA A 46 -14.90 -10.98 11.42
CA ALA A 46 -15.03 -11.91 10.32
C ALA A 46 -15.53 -11.22 9.04
N TYR A 47 -16.37 -10.18 9.16
CA TYR A 47 -16.79 -9.36 8.03
C TYR A 47 -15.60 -8.54 7.49
N LYS A 48 -14.81 -7.94 8.38
CA LYS A 48 -13.60 -7.22 7.97
C LYS A 48 -12.59 -8.14 7.29
N ALA A 49 -12.33 -9.32 7.85
CA ALA A 49 -11.43 -10.32 7.26
C ALA A 49 -11.93 -10.81 5.89
N LYS A 50 -13.24 -11.03 5.72
CA LYS A 50 -13.82 -11.33 4.41
C LYS A 50 -13.55 -10.20 3.41
N LEU A 51 -13.78 -8.94 3.80
CA LEU A 51 -13.55 -7.80 2.92
C LEU A 51 -12.09 -7.70 2.49
N VAL A 52 -11.15 -7.80 3.42
CA VAL A 52 -9.71 -7.80 3.14
C VAL A 52 -9.33 -8.96 2.21
N ALA A 53 -9.83 -10.17 2.46
CA ALA A 53 -9.57 -11.32 1.61
C ALA A 53 -10.08 -11.12 0.17
N LEU A 54 -11.28 -10.55 -0.02
CA LEU A 54 -11.79 -10.22 -1.35
C LEU A 54 -10.89 -9.21 -2.08
N ILE A 55 -10.42 -8.18 -1.38
CA ILE A 55 -9.51 -7.16 -1.93
C ILE A 55 -8.17 -7.78 -2.36
N GLN A 56 -7.60 -8.62 -1.50
CA GLN A 56 -6.31 -9.27 -1.77
C GLN A 56 -6.39 -10.28 -2.92
N LEU A 57 -7.54 -10.93 -3.09
CA LEU A 57 -7.84 -11.80 -4.24
C LEU A 57 -8.18 -11.02 -5.53
N GLY A 58 -8.19 -9.69 -5.49
CA GLY A 58 -8.56 -8.85 -6.64
C GLY A 58 -10.05 -8.86 -6.98
N GLN A 59 -10.90 -9.41 -6.11
CA GLN A 59 -12.36 -9.53 -6.27
C GLN A 59 -13.04 -8.21 -5.87
N PHE A 60 -12.73 -7.14 -6.61
CA PHE A 60 -13.14 -5.78 -6.27
C PHE A 60 -14.65 -5.53 -6.42
N ASP A 61 -15.31 -6.20 -7.37
CA ASP A 61 -16.75 -6.07 -7.58
C ASP A 61 -17.52 -6.73 -6.43
N GLU A 62 -17.11 -7.94 -6.05
CA GLU A 62 -17.68 -8.66 -4.91
C GLU A 62 -17.39 -7.94 -3.59
N ALA A 63 -16.21 -7.32 -3.45
CA ALA A 63 -15.88 -6.50 -2.28
C ALA A 63 -16.78 -5.27 -2.16
N ALA A 64 -17.04 -4.58 -3.28
CA ALA A 64 -17.93 -3.42 -3.33
C ALA A 64 -19.39 -3.81 -3.01
N GLU A 65 -19.88 -4.90 -3.60
CA GLU A 65 -21.20 -5.45 -3.31
C GLU A 65 -21.31 -5.81 -1.83
N PHE A 66 -20.31 -6.51 -1.29
CA PHE A 66 -20.27 -6.90 0.11
C PHE A 66 -20.29 -5.70 1.08
N ILE A 67 -19.59 -4.61 0.77
CA ILE A 67 -19.69 -3.34 1.53
C ILE A 67 -21.12 -2.80 1.47
N SER A 68 -21.76 -2.81 0.29
CA SER A 68 -23.10 -2.24 0.10
C SER A 68 -24.19 -3.02 0.83
N GLU A 69 -24.06 -4.35 0.90
CA GLU A 69 -25.05 -5.24 1.52
C GLU A 69 -24.82 -5.42 3.03
N THR A 70 -23.62 -5.12 3.54
CA THR A 70 -23.28 -5.33 4.95
C THR A 70 -23.52 -4.06 5.77
N PRO A 71 -24.37 -4.10 6.80
CA PRO A 71 -24.57 -2.95 7.68
C PRO A 71 -23.26 -2.48 8.33
N VAL A 72 -23.05 -1.17 8.39
CA VAL A 72 -21.87 -0.54 9.03
C VAL A 72 -21.69 -1.02 10.47
N ALA A 73 -22.78 -1.26 11.21
CA ALA A 73 -22.74 -1.79 12.57
C ALA A 73 -22.11 -3.19 12.70
N LYS A 74 -21.98 -3.95 11.60
CA LYS A 74 -21.34 -5.26 11.56
C LYS A 74 -19.88 -5.20 11.11
N ILE A 75 -19.61 -4.48 10.03
CA ILE A 75 -18.29 -4.46 9.38
C ILE A 75 -17.35 -3.37 9.93
N GLY A 76 -17.91 -2.36 10.59
CA GLY A 76 -17.17 -1.21 11.12
C GLY A 76 -16.83 -0.19 10.04
N ASN A 77 -15.83 0.65 10.32
CA ASN A 77 -15.33 1.63 9.35
C ASN A 77 -14.62 0.92 8.19
N VAL A 78 -15.06 1.24 6.97
CA VAL A 78 -14.52 0.70 5.71
C VAL A 78 -14.16 1.79 4.71
N ALA A 79 -13.91 3.02 5.19
CA ALA A 79 -13.63 4.17 4.33
C ALA A 79 -12.38 3.93 3.47
N PHE A 80 -11.29 3.44 4.06
CA PHE A 80 -10.06 3.10 3.35
C PHE A 80 -10.31 2.00 2.30
N GLU A 81 -10.92 0.87 2.68
CA GLU A 81 -11.16 -0.24 1.75
C GLU A 81 -12.05 0.18 0.58
N ASN A 82 -13.10 0.96 0.83
CA ASN A 82 -14.00 1.43 -0.22
C ASN A 82 -13.30 2.39 -1.19
N ALA A 83 -12.46 3.28 -0.67
CA ALA A 83 -11.61 4.15 -1.51
C ALA A 83 -10.61 3.33 -2.32
N TYR A 84 -9.93 2.36 -1.70
CA TYR A 84 -8.96 1.50 -2.34
C TYR A 84 -9.59 0.66 -3.46
N ILE A 85 -10.78 0.09 -3.24
CA ILE A 85 -11.54 -0.63 -4.26
C ILE A 85 -11.83 0.28 -5.47
N ASN A 86 -12.27 1.51 -5.24
CA ASN A 86 -12.53 2.46 -6.34
C ASN A 86 -11.24 2.83 -7.07
N TYR A 87 -10.14 3.05 -6.35
CA TYR A 87 -8.82 3.27 -6.94
C TYR A 87 -8.37 2.09 -7.82
N ARG A 88 -8.51 0.86 -7.35
CA ARG A 88 -8.16 -0.36 -8.12
C ARG A 88 -9.04 -0.56 -9.35
N LYS A 89 -10.28 -0.06 -9.31
CA LYS A 89 -11.20 0.00 -10.46
C LYS A 89 -10.99 1.22 -11.37
N ASN A 90 -9.95 2.01 -11.12
CA ASN A 90 -9.64 3.25 -11.84
C ASN A 90 -10.71 4.35 -11.75
N ASN A 91 -11.57 4.30 -10.72
CA ASN A 91 -12.57 5.33 -10.40
C ASN A 91 -11.95 6.38 -9.45
N ASN A 92 -10.92 7.08 -9.94
CA ASN A 92 -10.06 7.92 -9.11
C ASN A 92 -10.79 9.07 -8.42
N GLU A 93 -11.72 9.74 -9.11
CA GLU A 93 -12.53 10.83 -8.55
C GLU A 93 -13.39 10.34 -7.39
N LYS A 94 -13.98 9.14 -7.53
CA LYS A 94 -14.80 8.56 -6.47
C LYS A 94 -13.96 8.16 -5.27
N ALA A 95 -12.76 7.61 -5.51
CA ALA A 95 -11.82 7.29 -4.46
C ALA A 95 -11.41 8.54 -3.67
N LEU A 96 -11.10 9.65 -4.34
CA LEU A 96 -10.81 10.93 -3.68
C LEU A 96 -11.97 11.46 -2.84
N GLU A 97 -13.20 11.42 -3.36
CA GLU A 97 -14.41 11.85 -2.61
C GLU A 97 -14.61 11.04 -1.32
N LEU A 98 -14.30 9.74 -1.37
CA LEU A 98 -14.38 8.85 -0.20
C LEU A 98 -13.26 9.17 0.80
N LEU A 99 -12.03 9.40 0.33
CA LEU A 99 -10.89 9.73 1.17
C LEU A 99 -11.04 11.09 1.84
N GLU A 100 -11.62 12.08 1.18
CA GLU A 100 -11.88 13.42 1.76
C GLU A 100 -12.77 13.35 3.01
N LYS A 101 -13.72 12.40 3.03
CA LYS A 101 -14.64 12.16 4.15
C LYS A 101 -14.05 11.27 5.25
N ALA A 102 -12.89 10.67 5.00
CA ALA A 102 -12.21 9.79 5.94
C ALA A 102 -11.35 10.59 6.94
N ASP A 103 -10.82 9.91 7.94
CA ASP A 103 -9.92 10.51 8.94
C ASP A 103 -8.60 10.90 8.29
N GLN A 104 -8.33 12.21 8.21
CA GLN A 104 -7.12 12.75 7.59
C GLN A 104 -5.87 12.58 8.46
N SER A 105 -6.01 12.15 9.70
CA SER A 105 -4.88 11.82 10.57
C SER A 105 -4.34 10.41 10.34
N ASP A 106 -5.06 9.57 9.59
CA ASP A 106 -4.62 8.23 9.21
C ASP A 106 -3.63 8.31 8.03
N PRO A 107 -2.36 7.88 8.20
CA PRO A 107 -1.37 7.88 7.14
C PRO A 107 -1.84 7.13 5.89
N ALA A 108 -2.52 5.99 6.04
CA ALA A 108 -2.96 5.20 4.90
C ALA A 108 -3.97 5.95 4.00
N ILE A 109 -4.81 6.80 4.60
CA ILE A 109 -5.77 7.65 3.89
C ILE A 109 -5.02 8.72 3.07
N THR A 110 -4.07 9.39 3.70
CA THR A 110 -3.33 10.49 3.06
C THR A 110 -2.35 9.98 2.00
N GLU A 111 -1.72 8.83 2.22
CA GLU A 111 -0.84 8.15 1.25
C GLU A 111 -1.61 7.70 0.00
N LEU A 112 -2.75 7.02 0.18
CA LEU A 112 -3.57 6.61 -0.98
C LEU A 112 -4.06 7.84 -1.77
N ARG A 113 -4.35 8.95 -1.10
CA ARG A 113 -4.69 10.21 -1.78
C ARG A 113 -3.53 10.75 -2.63
N ALA A 114 -2.31 10.73 -2.12
CA ALA A 114 -1.13 11.14 -2.89
C ALA A 114 -0.92 10.24 -4.12
N GLN A 115 -1.08 8.92 -3.97
CA GLN A 115 -0.99 7.97 -5.07
C GLN A 115 -2.05 8.22 -6.16
N ILE A 116 -3.28 8.53 -5.75
CA ILE A 116 -4.35 8.88 -6.70
C ILE A 116 -4.03 10.20 -7.43
N PHE A 117 -3.55 11.22 -6.71
CA PHE A 117 -3.13 12.47 -7.36
C PHE A 117 -2.01 12.26 -8.36
N TYR A 118 -1.00 11.44 -8.03
CA TYR A 118 0.07 11.07 -8.97
C TYR A 118 -0.49 10.40 -10.23
N ARG A 119 -1.38 9.40 -10.07
CA ARG A 119 -2.03 8.71 -11.21
C ARG A 119 -2.82 9.66 -12.10
N MET A 120 -3.43 10.69 -11.52
CA MET A 120 -4.18 11.71 -12.24
C MET A 120 -3.30 12.86 -12.78
N GLU A 121 -1.98 12.73 -12.71
CA GLU A 121 -1.00 13.76 -13.08
C GLU A 121 -1.15 15.09 -12.32
N LYS A 122 -1.83 15.05 -11.17
CA LYS A 122 -1.99 16.17 -10.23
C LYS A 122 -0.79 16.25 -9.30
N PHE A 123 0.39 16.45 -9.89
CA PHE A 123 1.67 16.31 -9.19
C PHE A 123 1.88 17.38 -8.11
N ASN A 124 1.32 18.57 -8.26
CA ASN A 124 1.41 19.61 -7.22
C ASN A 124 0.67 19.19 -5.95
N GLU A 125 -0.54 18.66 -6.10
CA GLU A 125 -1.36 18.16 -5.00
C GLU A 125 -0.73 16.91 -4.37
N ALA A 126 -0.17 16.01 -5.17
CA ALA A 126 0.59 14.85 -4.66
C ALA A 126 1.80 15.30 -3.82
N ARG A 127 2.57 16.28 -4.30
CA ARG A 127 3.73 16.85 -3.60
C ARG A 127 3.31 17.47 -2.27
N GLU A 128 2.24 18.27 -2.25
CA GLU A 128 1.74 18.89 -1.03
C GLU A 128 1.37 17.85 0.03
N VAL A 129 0.64 16.80 -0.36
CA VAL A 129 0.24 15.73 0.55
C VAL A 129 1.46 15.01 1.12
N LEU A 130 2.39 14.54 0.28
CA LEU A 130 3.60 13.83 0.73
C LEU A 130 4.50 14.70 1.61
N THR A 131 4.69 15.97 1.24
CA THR A 131 5.46 16.94 2.04
C THR A 131 4.85 17.11 3.43
N ASN A 132 3.53 17.14 3.53
CA ASN A 132 2.84 17.29 4.81
C ASN A 132 2.97 16.01 5.66
N ILE A 133 2.89 14.82 5.05
CA ILE A 133 3.09 13.55 5.76
C ILE A 133 4.50 13.52 6.37
N LEU A 134 5.54 13.76 5.56
CA LEU A 134 6.96 13.75 5.99
C LEU A 134 7.29 14.77 7.09
N LYS A 135 6.54 15.88 7.19
CA LYS A 135 6.71 16.85 8.29
C LYS A 135 6.09 16.37 9.61
N SER A 136 5.10 15.49 9.53
CA SER A 136 4.29 15.04 10.66
C SER A 136 4.70 13.66 11.20
N SER A 137 5.41 12.86 10.41
CA SER A 137 5.84 11.51 10.74
C SER A 137 7.36 11.39 10.67
N THR A 138 7.98 10.73 11.65
CA THR A 138 9.36 10.24 11.59
C THR A 138 9.39 8.79 12.04
N ASP A 139 8.75 7.91 11.26
CA ASP A 139 8.75 6.47 11.44
C ASP A 139 9.62 5.79 10.36
N ASP A 140 9.69 4.46 10.39
CA ASP A 140 10.55 3.68 9.49
C ASP A 140 10.11 3.76 8.01
N ASP A 141 8.88 4.22 7.72
CA ASP A 141 8.34 4.37 6.37
C ASP A 141 8.79 5.66 5.66
N ASP A 142 9.57 6.53 6.34
CA ASP A 142 10.07 7.80 5.80
C ASP A 142 10.83 7.61 4.48
N THR A 143 11.59 6.52 4.37
CA THR A 143 12.40 6.20 3.18
C THR A 143 11.54 6.00 1.92
N LEU A 144 10.45 5.24 2.03
CA LEU A 144 9.57 4.94 0.91
C LEU A 144 8.70 6.15 0.54
N ARG A 145 8.25 6.91 1.54
CA ARG A 145 7.53 8.17 1.32
C ARG A 145 8.40 9.21 0.60
N ARG A 146 9.69 9.30 0.94
CA ARG A 146 10.66 10.12 0.21
C ARG A 146 10.87 9.65 -1.22
N ALA A 147 10.97 8.33 -1.46
CA ALA A 147 11.06 7.79 -2.81
C ALA A 147 9.84 8.20 -3.66
N ASN A 148 8.64 8.13 -3.09
CA ASN A 148 7.40 8.59 -3.73
C ASN A 148 7.40 10.11 -3.98
N LEU A 149 7.91 10.92 -3.04
CA LEU A 149 8.03 12.37 -3.22
C LEU A 149 9.00 12.70 -4.36
N ILE A 150 10.17 12.06 -4.40
CA ILE A 150 11.15 12.22 -5.49
C ILE A 150 10.49 11.89 -6.84
N ALA A 151 9.73 10.80 -6.94
CA ALA A 151 9.03 10.45 -8.18
C ALA A 151 8.04 11.55 -8.62
N VAL A 152 7.31 12.17 -7.68
CA VAL A 152 6.43 13.32 -7.95
C VAL A 152 7.24 14.54 -8.42
N GLU A 153 8.37 14.80 -7.76
CA GLU A 153 9.25 15.94 -8.05
C GLU A 153 9.92 15.83 -9.41
N CYS A 154 10.37 14.63 -9.80
CA CYS A 154 10.87 14.37 -11.16
C CYS A 154 9.81 14.69 -12.22
N GLN A 155 8.54 14.30 -11.99
CA GLN A 155 7.45 14.62 -12.91
C GLN A 155 7.11 16.12 -12.94
N LEU A 156 7.27 16.82 -11.82
CA LEU A 156 7.14 18.28 -11.76
C LEU A 156 8.25 18.96 -12.57
N GLU A 157 9.51 18.55 -12.39
CA GLU A 157 10.65 19.09 -13.15
C GLU A 157 10.47 18.83 -14.65
N ALA A 158 10.04 17.62 -15.05
CA ALA A 158 9.71 17.29 -16.44
C ALA A 158 8.60 18.20 -17.02
N ASN A 159 7.67 18.65 -16.18
CA ASN A 159 6.63 19.63 -16.51
C ASN A 159 7.07 21.09 -16.35
N ASN A 160 8.38 21.35 -16.29
CA ASN A 160 9.00 22.68 -16.14
C ASN A 160 8.62 23.41 -14.84
N VAL A 161 8.17 22.69 -13.82
CA VAL A 161 7.99 23.23 -12.47
C VAL A 161 9.33 23.13 -11.75
N PRO A 162 9.92 24.23 -11.25
CA PRO A 162 11.16 24.17 -10.51
C PRO A 162 11.02 23.31 -9.26
N VAL A 163 11.95 22.38 -9.09
CA VAL A 163 12.10 21.55 -7.90
C VAL A 163 13.55 21.64 -7.42
N GLU A 164 13.73 21.74 -6.12
CA GLU A 164 15.06 21.57 -5.52
C GLU A 164 15.36 20.08 -5.41
N PRO A 165 16.49 19.59 -5.95
CA PRO A 165 16.82 18.18 -5.87
C PRO A 165 17.03 17.75 -4.41
N GLU A 166 16.42 16.63 -4.01
CA GLU A 166 16.74 15.97 -2.75
C GLU A 166 18.23 15.55 -2.75
N LYS A 167 18.92 15.90 -1.66
CA LYS A 167 20.37 15.67 -1.51
C LYS A 167 20.65 14.48 -0.62
N ASP A 168 19.74 14.17 0.30
CA ASP A 168 19.88 13.06 1.22
C ASP A 168 19.12 11.84 0.69
N LEU A 169 19.83 11.05 -0.13
CA LEU A 169 19.32 9.79 -0.67
C LEU A 169 19.80 8.66 0.23
N SER A 170 18.93 8.23 1.15
CA SER A 170 19.18 7.16 2.11
C SER A 170 18.72 5.79 1.62
N GLY A 171 17.68 5.74 0.78
CA GLY A 171 17.12 4.51 0.21
C GLY A 171 17.57 4.22 -1.21
N PHE A 172 17.63 2.94 -1.59
CA PHE A 172 18.01 2.56 -2.96
C PHE A 172 16.94 2.95 -3.99
N GLU A 173 15.66 2.96 -3.61
CA GLU A 173 14.54 3.40 -4.46
C GLU A 173 14.61 4.90 -4.76
N GLN A 174 15.07 5.70 -3.79
CA GLN A 174 15.30 7.13 -3.97
C GLN A 174 16.41 7.36 -5.00
N MET A 175 17.53 6.62 -4.86
CA MET A 175 18.65 6.67 -5.81
C MET A 175 18.21 6.22 -7.21
N TYR A 176 17.42 5.15 -7.30
CA TYR A 176 16.86 4.64 -8.55
C TYR A 176 15.97 5.68 -9.24
N ASN A 177 15.04 6.31 -8.51
CA ASN A 177 14.15 7.33 -9.07
C ASN A 177 14.93 8.54 -9.60
N VAL A 178 15.93 9.03 -8.85
CA VAL A 178 16.81 10.12 -9.31
C VAL A 178 17.62 9.69 -10.54
N ALA A 179 18.10 8.44 -10.57
CA ALA A 179 18.84 7.94 -11.72
C ALA A 179 17.98 7.86 -12.99
N CYS A 180 16.73 7.39 -12.88
CA CYS A 180 15.76 7.41 -13.99
C CYS A 180 15.58 8.82 -14.54
N HIS A 181 15.43 9.81 -13.65
CA HIS A 181 15.30 11.20 -14.07
C HIS A 181 16.58 11.77 -14.72
N LEU A 182 17.76 11.36 -14.25
CA LEU A 182 19.03 11.70 -14.91
C LEU A 182 19.13 11.10 -16.32
N ILE A 183 18.60 9.89 -16.54
CA ILE A 183 18.53 9.24 -17.86
C ILE A 183 17.63 10.03 -18.80
N GLU A 184 16.45 10.48 -18.35
CA GLU A 184 15.55 11.33 -19.13
C GLU A 184 16.20 12.64 -19.58
N ARG A 185 17.19 13.11 -18.82
CA ARG A 185 17.98 14.33 -19.10
C ARG A 185 19.28 14.06 -19.86
N GLU A 186 19.45 12.84 -20.36
CA GLU A 186 20.65 12.38 -21.08
C GLU A 186 21.95 12.46 -20.27
N LYS A 187 21.86 12.50 -18.93
CA LYS A 187 23.01 12.56 -18.00
C LYS A 187 23.50 11.18 -17.60
N TYR A 188 23.77 10.34 -18.60
CA TYR A 188 24.11 8.93 -18.40
C TYR A 188 25.27 8.65 -17.43
N PRO A 189 26.38 9.41 -17.42
CA PRO A 189 27.48 9.15 -16.48
C PRO A 189 27.11 9.38 -15.02
N GLU A 190 26.19 10.31 -14.75
CA GLU A 190 25.69 10.60 -13.40
C GLU A 190 24.67 9.53 -12.97
N ALA A 191 23.77 9.16 -13.88
CA ALA A 191 22.80 8.09 -13.67
C ALA A 191 23.47 6.75 -13.34
N LEU A 192 24.47 6.34 -14.13
CA LEU A 192 25.18 5.08 -13.94
C LEU A 192 25.81 4.97 -12.55
N LYS A 193 26.51 6.03 -12.11
CA LYS A 193 27.11 6.08 -10.75
C LYS A 193 26.07 5.92 -9.66
N LEU A 194 24.87 6.46 -9.87
CA LEU A 194 23.80 6.42 -8.88
C LEU A 194 23.09 5.06 -8.87
N LEU A 195 22.91 4.42 -10.03
CA LEU A 195 22.42 3.04 -10.13
C LEU A 195 23.39 2.05 -9.49
N ASP A 196 24.70 2.20 -9.73
CA ASP A 196 25.71 1.37 -9.06
C ASP A 196 25.61 1.50 -7.53
N LYS A 197 25.37 2.71 -7.01
CA LYS A 197 25.16 2.94 -5.59
C LYS A 197 23.85 2.30 -5.11
N ALA A 198 22.76 2.45 -5.85
CA ALA A 198 21.46 1.86 -5.54
C ALA A 198 21.54 0.34 -5.44
N LEU A 199 22.20 -0.33 -6.39
CA LEU A 199 22.41 -1.78 -6.40
C LEU A 199 23.16 -2.25 -5.16
N ASN A 200 24.25 -1.58 -4.80
CA ASN A 200 25.04 -1.93 -3.63
C ASN A 200 24.22 -1.75 -2.34
N THR A 201 23.51 -0.63 -2.19
CA THR A 201 22.66 -0.37 -1.03
C THR A 201 21.51 -1.37 -0.93
N CYS A 202 20.83 -1.69 -2.04
CA CYS A 202 19.77 -2.70 -2.08
C CYS A 202 20.29 -4.06 -1.59
N LYS A 203 21.43 -4.51 -2.14
CA LYS A 203 22.06 -5.77 -1.74
C LYS A 203 22.45 -5.80 -0.26
N GLU A 204 23.05 -4.72 0.24
CA GLU A 204 23.45 -4.60 1.66
C GLU A 204 22.23 -4.68 2.59
N THR A 205 21.16 -3.96 2.28
CA THR A 205 19.91 -3.97 3.06
C THR A 205 19.28 -5.37 3.08
N MET A 206 19.07 -5.98 1.92
CA MET A 206 18.43 -7.31 1.84
C MET A 206 19.28 -8.41 2.49
N THR A 207 20.60 -8.32 2.39
CA THR A 207 21.51 -9.25 3.10
C THR A 207 21.39 -9.09 4.61
N ALA A 208 21.28 -7.86 5.11
CA ALA A 208 21.09 -7.59 6.54
C ALA A 208 19.75 -8.13 7.06
N ASP A 209 18.72 -8.12 6.21
CA ASP A 209 17.39 -8.67 6.51
C ASP A 209 17.30 -10.20 6.38
N GLY A 210 18.40 -10.86 5.98
CA GLY A 210 18.48 -12.32 5.86
C GLY A 210 17.71 -12.89 4.67
N VAL A 211 17.46 -12.07 3.65
CA VAL A 211 16.84 -12.48 2.39
C VAL A 211 17.79 -13.43 1.64
N SER A 212 17.24 -14.41 0.92
CA SER A 212 18.06 -15.39 0.19
C SER A 212 18.78 -14.75 -1.00
N GLU A 213 19.92 -15.31 -1.41
CA GLU A 213 20.65 -14.79 -2.59
C GLU A 213 19.81 -14.84 -3.88
N GLU A 214 18.93 -15.85 -4.02
CA GLU A 214 18.03 -16.00 -5.17
C GLU A 214 16.98 -14.88 -5.19
N ASP A 215 16.36 -14.58 -4.04
CA ASP A 215 15.39 -13.48 -3.92
C ASP A 215 16.07 -12.10 -4.08
N ILE A 216 17.32 -11.96 -3.63
CA ILE A 216 18.11 -10.73 -3.84
C ILE A 216 18.36 -10.50 -5.33
N ASP A 217 18.76 -11.54 -6.07
CA ASP A 217 19.03 -11.43 -7.50
C ASP A 217 17.76 -11.06 -8.31
N GLU A 218 16.58 -11.56 -7.90
CA GLU A 218 15.29 -11.18 -8.50
C GLU A 218 14.94 -9.70 -8.27
N GLU A 219 15.12 -9.19 -7.04
CA GLU A 219 14.84 -7.78 -6.73
C GLU A 219 15.85 -6.83 -7.41
N LEU A 220 17.13 -7.20 -7.43
CA LEU A 220 18.16 -6.42 -8.12
C LEU A 220 17.93 -6.34 -9.63
N ALA A 221 17.27 -7.34 -10.23
CA ALA A 221 16.94 -7.32 -11.65
C ALA A 221 16.13 -6.08 -12.04
N VAL A 222 15.24 -5.58 -11.16
CA VAL A 222 14.41 -4.39 -11.41
C VAL A 222 15.25 -3.12 -11.60
N ILE A 223 16.40 -3.02 -10.94
CA ILE A 223 17.32 -1.87 -11.04
C ILE A 223 18.20 -1.95 -12.30
N LEU A 224 18.36 -3.15 -12.87
CA LEU A 224 19.25 -3.43 -14.00
C LEU A 224 18.57 -3.32 -15.38
N VAL A 225 17.24 -3.19 -15.46
CA VAL A 225 16.47 -3.04 -16.71
C VAL A 225 16.47 -1.59 -17.19
#